data_AF-A0A8C1DTI4-F1
#
_entry.id   AF-A0A8C1DTI4-F1
#
_cell.length_a   1.000
_cell.length_b   1.000
_cell.length_c   1.000
_cell.angle_alpha   90.00
_cell.angle_beta   90.00
_cell.angle_gamma   90.00
#
_symmetry.space_group_name_H-M   'P 1'
#
loop_
_entity.id
_entity.type
_entity.pdbx_description
1 polymer ?
#
loop_
_entity_poly.entity_id
_entity_poly.type
_entity_poly.pdbx_seq_one_letter_code
_entity_poly.pdbx_strand_id
1 'polypeptide(L)'
;MSSTYVEANFNFSNVSLCIYLYAAWLVFLSELVFVVSLTMPRESPEGQQPLPLVRSLVSRIPAHVVFCNRSPRIVKPVWINFRGEPQPYVDIQPYTGKRMETYVGHPWMFRDAETDDPMVVNNKEMFLPPHLENGQVSIANITLPVLTLRDRCLQVVRRLVRREHICRLEIACCLQDDLAQRSSIHADLRRISQRVEQKLLENREQQNR
;
A
#
# COMPACT_ATOMS: atom_id res chain seq x y z
N MET A 1 22.72 75.57 -19.33
CA MET A 1 22.78 74.24 -19.96
C MET A 1 24.16 73.67 -19.67
N SER A 2 24.45 73.27 -18.44
CA SER A 2 24.03 72.01 -17.81
C SER A 2 24.68 70.80 -18.48
N SER A 3 25.81 70.36 -17.93
CA SER A 3 26.02 69.00 -17.39
C SER A 3 27.49 68.60 -17.53
N THR A 4 28.22 68.79 -16.43
CA THR A 4 29.54 68.24 -16.18
C THR A 4 29.46 66.71 -16.08
N TYR A 5 30.30 66.03 -16.86
CA TYR A 5 30.57 64.59 -16.78
C TYR A 5 31.13 64.27 -15.38
N VAL A 6 30.44 63.41 -14.62
CA VAL A 6 30.93 62.87 -13.34
C VAL A 6 31.35 61.43 -13.59
N GLU A 7 32.63 61.14 -13.43
CA GLU A 7 33.16 59.78 -13.35
C GLU A 7 32.58 59.08 -12.11
N ALA A 8 31.88 57.97 -12.32
CA ALA A 8 31.48 57.06 -11.25
C ALA A 8 32.40 55.84 -11.26
N ASN A 9 33.26 55.79 -10.25
CA ASN A 9 34.17 54.71 -9.90
C ASN A 9 33.52 53.32 -9.98
N PHE A 10 34.15 52.43 -10.75
CA PHE A 10 33.78 51.03 -10.88
C PHE A 10 34.14 50.28 -9.59
N ASN A 11 33.12 49.98 -8.78
CA ASN A 11 33.31 49.37 -7.46
C ASN A 11 33.43 47.84 -7.58
N PHE A 12 34.60 47.32 -7.21
CA PHE A 12 35.04 45.92 -7.34
C PHE A 12 34.44 45.01 -6.23
N SER A 13 33.12 45.04 -6.05
CA SER A 13 32.45 44.31 -4.94
C SER A 13 31.36 43.33 -5.38
N ASN A 14 31.00 43.28 -6.67
CA ASN A 14 29.88 42.44 -7.13
C ASN A 14 30.27 41.12 -7.82
N VAL A 15 31.55 40.91 -8.14
CA VAL A 15 32.00 39.63 -8.73
C VAL A 15 32.15 38.53 -7.67
N SER A 16 32.44 38.94 -6.43
CA SER A 16 32.64 38.03 -5.30
C SER A 16 31.32 37.39 -4.83
N LEU A 17 30.23 38.16 -4.73
CA LEU A 17 28.92 37.62 -4.33
C LEU A 17 28.36 36.60 -5.33
N CYS A 18 28.57 36.79 -6.63
CA CYS A 18 28.11 35.84 -7.65
C CYS A 18 28.83 34.49 -7.57
N ILE A 19 30.13 34.48 -7.22
CA ILE A 19 30.90 33.25 -7.06
C ILE A 19 30.46 32.50 -5.79
N TYR A 20 30.19 33.21 -4.69
CA TYR A 20 29.70 32.58 -3.47
C TYR A 20 28.29 32.00 -3.61
N LEU A 21 27.40 32.64 -4.38
CA LEU A 21 26.06 32.10 -4.64
C LEU A 21 26.09 30.87 -5.56
N TYR A 22 26.98 30.83 -6.55
CA TYR A 22 27.17 29.65 -7.41
C TYR A 22 27.83 28.48 -6.67
N ALA A 23 28.84 28.77 -5.84
CA ALA A 23 29.50 27.77 -5.00
C ALA A 23 28.55 27.21 -3.93
N ALA A 24 27.71 28.05 -3.31
CA ALA A 24 26.69 27.60 -2.36
C ALA A 24 25.62 26.70 -3.03
N TRP A 25 25.21 27.00 -4.27
CA TRP A 25 24.27 26.17 -5.01
C TRP A 25 24.85 24.80 -5.42
N LEU A 26 26.14 24.75 -5.80
CA LEU A 26 26.83 23.50 -6.11
C LEU A 26 27.07 22.62 -4.87
N VAL A 27 27.36 23.21 -3.71
CA VAL A 27 27.47 22.47 -2.43
C VAL A 27 26.09 21.93 -2.00
N PHE A 28 25.02 22.71 -2.14
CA PHE A 28 23.66 22.26 -1.85
C PHE A 28 23.15 21.18 -2.80
N LEU A 29 23.53 21.20 -4.10
CA LEU A 29 23.20 20.10 -5.01
C LEU A 29 23.98 18.82 -4.69
N SER A 30 25.24 18.92 -4.23
CA SER A 30 25.99 17.73 -3.80
C SER A 30 25.46 17.10 -2.51
N GLU A 31 25.03 17.90 -1.53
CA GLU A 31 24.39 17.43 -0.30
C GLU A 31 23.03 16.78 -0.61
N LEU A 32 22.24 17.33 -1.54
CA LEU A 32 20.94 16.75 -1.93
C LEU A 32 21.08 15.42 -2.71
N VAL A 33 22.12 15.29 -3.56
CA VAL A 33 22.43 14.01 -4.23
C VAL A 33 22.96 12.97 -3.24
N PHE A 34 23.66 13.41 -2.18
CA PHE A 34 24.17 12.51 -1.13
C PHE A 34 23.05 12.04 -0.18
N VAL A 35 22.09 12.91 0.16
CA VAL A 35 20.94 12.56 1.00
C VAL A 35 19.94 11.64 0.27
N VAL A 36 19.76 11.79 -1.05
CA VAL A 36 18.90 10.88 -1.84
C VAL A 36 19.57 9.52 -2.12
N SER A 37 20.90 9.42 -1.95
CA SER A 37 21.64 8.16 -2.09
C SER A 37 21.71 7.32 -0.80
N LEU A 38 21.23 7.82 0.33
CA LEU A 38 21.21 7.11 1.62
C LEU A 38 19.77 6.81 2.06
N THR A 39 19.18 5.80 1.43
CA THR A 39 18.36 4.75 2.09
C THR A 39 17.95 3.69 1.06
N MET A 40 18.92 3.18 0.30
CA MET A 40 18.88 1.77 -0.06
C MET A 40 19.26 1.00 1.21
N PRO A 41 18.41 0.14 1.78
CA PRO A 41 18.86 -0.73 2.86
C PRO A 41 19.97 -1.60 2.29
N ARG A 42 21.19 -1.37 2.80
CA ARG A 42 22.33 -2.27 2.65
C ARG A 42 21.85 -3.63 3.16
N GLU A 43 21.76 -4.61 2.27
CA GLU A 43 21.53 -5.99 2.68
C GLU A 43 22.72 -6.43 3.53
N SER A 44 22.51 -6.42 4.85
CA SER A 44 23.33 -7.16 5.80
C SER A 44 23.05 -8.65 5.57
N PRO A 45 24.06 -9.49 5.26
CA PRO A 45 23.86 -10.92 5.08
C PRO A 45 23.87 -11.59 6.46
N GLU A 46 22.84 -11.36 7.25
CA GLU A 46 22.60 -12.10 8.49
C GLU A 46 21.18 -12.63 8.50
N GLY A 47 21.04 -13.94 8.22
CA GLY A 47 19.84 -14.72 8.53
C GLY A 47 18.54 -14.26 7.85
N GLN A 48 18.58 -13.86 6.57
CA GLN A 48 17.38 -13.52 5.82
C GLN A 48 16.44 -14.74 5.77
N GLN A 49 15.40 -14.70 6.60
CA GLN A 49 14.25 -15.56 6.39
C GLN A 49 13.77 -15.34 4.95
N PRO A 50 13.42 -16.43 4.23
CA PRO A 50 12.96 -16.31 2.85
C PRO A 50 11.81 -15.32 2.78
N LEU A 51 11.90 -14.38 1.83
CA LEU A 51 10.86 -13.38 1.64
C LEU A 51 9.52 -14.07 1.34
N PRO A 52 8.40 -13.57 1.87
CA PRO A 52 7.11 -14.18 1.65
C PRO A 52 6.75 -14.23 0.17
N LEU A 53 6.04 -15.28 -0.25
CA LEU A 53 5.62 -15.47 -1.65
C LEU A 53 4.68 -14.36 -2.13
N VAL A 54 3.79 -13.89 -1.25
CA VAL A 54 2.83 -12.82 -1.55
C VAL A 54 3.47 -11.48 -1.20
N ARG A 55 3.99 -10.82 -2.23
CA ARG A 55 4.63 -9.50 -2.12
C ARG A 55 4.68 -8.82 -3.48
N SER A 56 4.95 -7.51 -3.48
CA SER A 56 5.27 -6.83 -4.73
C SER A 56 6.63 -7.27 -5.27
N LEU A 57 6.72 -7.32 -6.59
CA LEU A 57 7.97 -7.42 -7.33
C LEU A 57 8.32 -6.05 -7.92
N VAL A 58 9.60 -5.77 -8.10
CA VAL A 58 10.05 -4.53 -8.73
C VAL A 58 9.64 -4.57 -10.21
N SER A 59 8.54 -3.90 -10.53
CA SER A 59 8.07 -3.69 -11.88
C SER A 59 8.38 -2.25 -12.30
N ARG A 60 8.90 -2.08 -13.52
CA ARG A 60 9.13 -0.75 -14.12
C ARG A 60 7.98 -0.31 -15.01
N ILE A 61 6.87 -1.05 -15.00
CA ILE A 61 5.72 -0.82 -15.87
C ILE A 61 4.61 -0.16 -15.02
N PRO A 62 4.37 1.15 -15.20
CA PRO A 62 3.28 1.84 -14.51
C PRO A 62 1.93 1.23 -14.89
N ALA A 63 1.00 1.22 -13.94
CA ALA A 63 -0.37 0.81 -14.11
C ALA A 63 -1.29 1.86 -13.48
N HIS A 64 -2.20 2.41 -14.30
CA HIS A 64 -3.22 3.33 -13.84
C HIS A 64 -4.50 2.55 -13.52
N VAL A 65 -5.04 2.76 -12.32
CA VAL A 65 -6.20 2.02 -11.81
C VAL A 65 -7.22 2.99 -11.24
N VAL A 66 -8.52 2.69 -11.38
CA VAL A 66 -9.57 3.30 -10.56
C VAL A 66 -10.09 2.27 -9.57
N PHE A 67 -9.89 2.53 -8.29
CA PHE A 67 -10.52 1.79 -7.20
C PHE A 67 -11.92 2.32 -6.99
N CYS A 68 -12.93 1.51 -7.31
CA CYS A 68 -14.34 1.88 -7.22
C CYS A 68 -14.97 1.17 -6.03
N ASN A 69 -15.21 1.90 -4.94
CA ASN A 69 -15.96 1.38 -3.81
C ASN A 69 -17.44 1.29 -4.18
N ARG A 70 -17.94 0.07 -4.39
CA ARG A 70 -19.36 -0.22 -4.67
C ARG A 70 -20.09 -0.75 -3.45
N SER A 71 -19.62 -0.38 -2.26
CA SER A 71 -20.14 -0.84 -0.99
C SER A 71 -20.57 0.33 -0.10
N PRO A 72 -21.40 0.07 0.93
CA PRO A 72 -21.74 1.06 1.95
C PRO A 72 -20.62 1.26 3.00
N ARG A 73 -19.49 0.56 2.91
CA ARG A 73 -18.38 0.64 3.87
C ARG A 73 -17.36 1.68 3.46
N ILE A 74 -16.67 2.27 4.42
CA ILE A 74 -15.43 2.99 4.15
C ILE A 74 -14.37 1.92 3.86
N VAL A 75 -13.74 1.99 2.69
CA VAL A 75 -12.74 1.02 2.25
C VAL A 75 -11.34 1.57 2.54
N LYS A 76 -10.50 0.75 3.15
CA LYS A 76 -9.06 0.97 3.30
C LYS A 76 -8.29 0.12 2.28
N PRO A 77 -7.73 0.72 1.22
CA PRO A 77 -6.83 0.02 0.31
C PRO A 77 -5.50 -0.27 1.02
N VAL A 78 -4.95 -1.46 0.79
CA VAL A 78 -3.68 -1.88 1.38
C VAL A 78 -2.80 -2.49 0.31
N TRP A 79 -1.64 -1.88 0.09
CA TRP A 79 -0.61 -2.38 -0.80
C TRP A 79 0.31 -3.36 -0.07
N ILE A 80 0.64 -4.49 -0.68
CA ILE A 80 1.61 -5.42 -0.12
C ILE A 80 2.98 -5.07 -0.68
N ASN A 81 3.86 -4.51 0.15
CA ASN A 81 5.15 -3.98 -0.30
C ASN A 81 6.13 -5.09 -0.75
N PHE A 82 7.35 -4.69 -1.11
CA PHE A 82 8.38 -5.62 -1.58
C PHE A 82 8.86 -6.63 -0.54
N ARG A 83 8.58 -6.40 0.76
CA ARG A 83 8.86 -7.34 1.87
C ARG A 83 7.64 -8.16 2.27
N GLY A 84 6.49 -7.99 1.61
CA GLY A 84 5.24 -8.67 1.99
C GLY A 84 4.47 -7.98 3.12
N GLU A 85 4.88 -6.78 3.53
CA GLU A 85 4.24 -6.05 4.62
C GLU A 85 3.07 -5.21 4.09
N PRO A 86 1.91 -5.22 4.77
CA PRO A 86 0.75 -4.42 4.39
C PRO A 86 0.99 -2.93 4.65
N GLN A 87 0.85 -2.10 3.60
CA GLN A 87 0.98 -0.65 3.64
C GLN A 87 -0.37 0.00 3.36
N PRO A 88 -1.03 0.60 4.36
CA PRO A 88 -2.34 1.21 4.19
C PRO A 88 -2.24 2.50 3.36
N TYR A 89 -3.25 2.72 2.52
CA TYR A 89 -3.44 3.95 1.76
C TYR A 89 -4.69 4.69 2.24
N VAL A 90 -4.82 5.94 1.82
CA VAL A 90 -5.94 6.80 2.16
C VAL A 90 -7.27 6.17 1.75
N ASP A 91 -8.19 6.12 2.73
CA ASP A 91 -9.51 5.53 2.65
C ASP A 91 -10.36 6.07 1.48
N ILE A 92 -11.28 5.22 1.01
CA ILE A 92 -12.23 5.50 -0.06
C ILE A 92 -13.64 5.46 0.52
N GLN A 93 -14.35 6.58 0.37
CA GLN A 93 -15.71 6.73 0.92
C GLN A 93 -16.71 5.80 0.22
N PRO A 94 -17.83 5.44 0.88
CA PRO A 94 -18.88 4.64 0.29
C PRO A 94 -19.33 5.16 -1.07
N TYR A 95 -19.50 4.26 -2.04
CA TYR A 95 -19.99 4.59 -3.38
C TYR A 95 -19.13 5.60 -4.17
N THR A 96 -17.86 5.78 -3.81
CA THR A 96 -16.91 6.67 -4.50
C THR A 96 -15.80 5.91 -5.21
N GLY A 97 -15.12 6.60 -6.13
CA GLY A 97 -13.96 6.08 -6.84
C GLY A 97 -12.70 6.87 -6.51
N LYS A 98 -11.54 6.21 -6.58
CA LYS A 98 -10.23 6.84 -6.41
C LYS A 98 -9.26 6.37 -7.48
N ARG A 99 -8.65 7.32 -8.18
CA ARG A 99 -7.54 7.04 -9.11
C ARG A 99 -6.30 6.66 -8.29
N MET A 100 -5.62 5.62 -8.74
CA MET A 100 -4.40 5.11 -8.14
C MET A 100 -3.34 4.89 -9.22
N GLU A 101 -2.14 5.35 -8.92
CA GLU A 101 -0.94 5.06 -9.70
C GLU A 101 -0.15 3.99 -8.96
N THR A 102 0.09 2.88 -9.62
CA THR A 102 0.81 1.72 -9.08
C THR A 102 1.61 1.09 -10.21
N TYR A 103 2.21 -0.08 -10.00
CA TYR A 103 2.88 -0.85 -11.03
C TYR A 103 2.17 -2.16 -11.30
N VAL A 104 2.38 -2.69 -12.50
CA VAL A 104 1.86 -4.00 -12.91
C VAL A 104 2.30 -5.08 -11.92
N GLY A 105 1.35 -5.91 -11.49
CA GLY A 105 1.60 -7.04 -10.59
C GLY A 105 1.75 -6.69 -9.10
N HIS A 106 1.67 -5.41 -8.70
CA HIS A 106 1.66 -5.05 -7.28
C HIS A 106 0.38 -5.56 -6.58
N PRO A 107 0.46 -6.35 -5.51
CA PRO A 107 -0.73 -6.87 -4.84
C PRO A 107 -1.44 -5.81 -4.01
N TRP A 108 -2.75 -5.71 -4.21
CA TRP A 108 -3.64 -4.85 -3.44
C TRP A 108 -4.74 -5.67 -2.77
N MET A 109 -4.96 -5.39 -1.49
CA MET A 109 -6.08 -5.91 -0.71
C MET A 109 -6.96 -4.75 -0.24
N PHE A 110 -8.22 -5.02 0.03
CA PHE A 110 -9.18 -4.02 0.47
C PHE A 110 -9.84 -4.48 1.76
N ARG A 111 -9.96 -3.56 2.73
CA ARG A 111 -10.47 -3.84 4.06
C ARG A 111 -11.56 -2.85 4.42
N ASP A 112 -12.51 -3.25 5.26
CA ASP A 112 -13.35 -2.30 5.98
C ASP A 112 -12.44 -1.44 6.87
N ALA A 113 -12.55 -0.11 6.77
CA ALA A 113 -11.65 0.79 7.48
C ALA A 113 -11.78 0.67 9.01
N GLU A 114 -12.99 0.40 9.49
CA GLU A 114 -13.35 0.31 10.91
C GLU A 114 -13.02 -1.05 11.51
N THR A 115 -13.43 -2.14 10.85
CA THR A 115 -13.38 -3.48 11.43
C THR A 115 -12.19 -4.32 10.97
N ASP A 116 -11.44 -3.82 9.97
CA ASP A 116 -10.47 -4.61 9.21
C ASP A 116 -11.09 -5.87 8.58
N ASP A 117 -12.41 -5.94 8.37
CA ASP A 117 -13.02 -7.08 7.68
C ASP A 117 -12.58 -7.14 6.21
N PRO A 118 -12.33 -8.33 5.63
CA PRO A 118 -11.96 -8.46 4.23
C PRO A 118 -13.06 -7.95 3.30
N MET A 119 -12.64 -7.20 2.29
CA MET A 119 -13.47 -6.84 1.14
C MET A 119 -12.95 -7.53 -0.12
N VAL A 120 -13.83 -7.71 -1.10
CA VAL A 120 -13.46 -8.38 -2.35
C VAL A 120 -13.38 -7.35 -3.47
N VAL A 121 -12.50 -7.62 -4.42
CA VAL A 121 -12.24 -6.77 -5.58
C VAL A 121 -12.41 -7.59 -6.85
N ASN A 122 -13.34 -7.20 -7.71
CA ASN A 122 -13.71 -7.97 -8.91
C ASN A 122 -13.96 -9.47 -8.57
N ASN A 123 -14.64 -9.72 -7.45
CA ASN A 123 -14.92 -11.06 -6.89
C ASN A 123 -13.69 -11.88 -6.48
N LYS A 124 -12.55 -11.23 -6.18
CA LYS A 124 -11.31 -11.86 -5.70
C LYS A 124 -10.86 -11.23 -4.38
N GLU A 125 -10.07 -11.96 -3.60
CA GLU A 125 -9.48 -11.46 -2.33
C GLU A 125 -8.36 -10.43 -2.56
N MET A 126 -7.79 -10.40 -3.77
CA MET A 126 -6.62 -9.60 -4.11
C MET A 126 -6.71 -9.09 -5.55
N PHE A 127 -6.26 -7.87 -5.76
CA PHE A 127 -6.13 -7.24 -7.06
C PHE A 127 -4.66 -7.13 -7.46
N LEU A 128 -4.35 -7.55 -8.68
CA LEU A 128 -3.06 -7.37 -9.32
C LEU A 128 -3.31 -6.51 -10.57
N PRO A 129 -2.79 -5.26 -10.60
CA PRO A 129 -2.93 -4.40 -11.77
C PRO A 129 -2.38 -5.12 -13.01
N PRO A 130 -3.20 -5.31 -14.06
CA PRO A 130 -2.74 -5.93 -15.29
C PRO A 130 -1.85 -4.96 -16.07
N HIS A 131 -1.04 -5.50 -16.98
CA HIS A 131 -0.43 -4.69 -18.03
C HIS A 131 -1.52 -4.33 -19.05
N LEU A 132 -1.79 -3.03 -19.19
CA LEU A 132 -2.69 -2.51 -20.21
C LEU A 132 -1.91 -1.58 -21.13
N GLU A 133 -2.13 -1.74 -22.43
CA GLU A 133 -1.53 -0.89 -23.46
C GLU A 133 -2.30 0.44 -23.59
N ASN A 134 -1.64 1.44 -24.19
CA ASN A 134 -2.28 2.67 -24.69
C ASN A 134 -2.99 3.53 -23.62
N GLY A 135 -2.46 3.60 -22.40
CA GLY A 135 -2.99 4.49 -21.35
C GLY A 135 -4.36 4.09 -20.82
N GLN A 136 -4.82 2.86 -21.11
CA GLN A 136 -6.05 2.32 -20.57
C GLN A 136 -5.97 2.22 -19.03
N VAL A 137 -7.10 2.49 -18.38
CA VAL A 137 -7.21 2.48 -16.93
C VAL A 137 -7.98 1.22 -16.52
N SER A 138 -7.37 0.39 -15.68
CA SER A 138 -8.06 -0.78 -15.14
C SER A 138 -9.03 -0.37 -14.02
N ILE A 139 -10.15 -1.06 -13.89
CA ILE A 139 -11.15 -0.79 -12.86
C ILE A 139 -11.13 -1.91 -11.83
N ALA A 140 -10.96 -1.54 -10.55
CA ALA A 140 -11.03 -2.44 -9.42
C ALA A 140 -12.33 -2.18 -8.65
N ASN A 141 -13.37 -2.98 -8.90
CA ASN A 141 -14.67 -2.82 -8.23
C ASN A 141 -14.63 -3.54 -6.88
N ILE A 142 -14.71 -2.76 -5.81
CA ILE A 142 -14.63 -3.25 -4.44
C ILE A 142 -16.05 -3.42 -3.89
N THR A 143 -16.38 -4.62 -3.44
CA THR A 143 -17.70 -4.99 -2.93
C THR A 143 -17.61 -5.74 -1.61
N LEU A 144 -18.75 -5.90 -0.93
CA LEU A 144 -18.85 -6.80 0.20
C LEU A 144 -18.73 -8.26 -0.28
N PRO A 145 -17.98 -9.12 0.43
CA PRO A 145 -17.99 -10.55 0.13
C PRO A 145 -19.36 -11.16 0.45
N VAL A 146 -19.67 -12.27 -0.19
CA VAL A 146 -20.76 -13.15 0.25
C VAL A 146 -20.24 -13.93 1.45
N LEU A 147 -20.64 -13.51 2.64
CA LEU A 147 -20.26 -14.13 3.90
C LEU A 147 -21.16 -15.32 4.21
N THR A 148 -20.64 -16.25 5.00
CA THR A 148 -21.50 -17.24 5.65
C THR A 148 -22.43 -16.51 6.63
N LEU A 149 -23.60 -17.10 6.91
CA LEU A 149 -24.51 -16.56 7.92
C LEU A 149 -23.80 -16.41 9.28
N ARG A 150 -22.95 -17.39 9.64
CA ARG A 150 -22.13 -17.37 10.85
C ARG A 150 -21.23 -16.13 10.89
N ASP A 151 -20.40 -15.91 9.87
CA ASP A 151 -19.48 -14.77 9.83
C ASP A 151 -20.23 -13.44 9.87
N ARG A 152 -21.38 -13.37 9.17
CA ARG A 152 -22.20 -12.16 9.19
C ARG A 152 -22.77 -11.88 10.57
N CYS A 153 -23.27 -12.90 11.27
CA CYS A 153 -23.73 -12.76 12.65
C CYS A 153 -22.60 -12.30 13.58
N LEU A 154 -21.40 -12.87 13.46
CA LEU A 154 -20.23 -12.45 14.24
C LEU A 154 -19.90 -10.96 14.01
N GLN A 155 -19.92 -10.50 12.76
CA GLN A 155 -19.70 -9.07 12.44
C GLN A 155 -20.74 -8.15 13.09
N VAL A 156 -22.02 -8.55 13.09
CA VAL A 156 -23.08 -7.74 13.68
C VAL A 156 -22.93 -7.69 15.20
N VAL A 157 -22.72 -8.84 15.85
CA VAL A 157 -22.57 -8.92 17.31
C VAL A 157 -21.34 -8.13 17.78
N ARG A 158 -20.20 -8.20 17.07
CA ARG A 158 -19.00 -7.41 17.40
C ARG A 158 -19.22 -5.90 17.34
N ARG A 159 -20.19 -5.42 16.56
CA ARG A 159 -20.58 -4.00 16.54
C ARG A 159 -21.48 -3.59 17.70
N LEU A 160 -22.31 -4.53 18.19
CA LEU A 160 -23.29 -4.26 19.25
C LEU A 160 -22.72 -4.48 20.66
N VAL A 161 -21.76 -5.40 20.81
CA VAL A 161 -21.22 -5.84 22.09
C VAL A 161 -19.75 -5.46 22.20
N ARG A 162 -19.41 -4.72 23.26
CA ARG A 162 -18.00 -4.40 23.58
C ARG A 162 -17.23 -5.67 23.91
N ARG A 163 -15.92 -5.66 23.61
CA ARG A 163 -15.07 -6.85 23.74
C ARG A 163 -15.07 -7.42 25.16
N GLU A 164 -15.04 -6.53 26.16
CA GLU A 164 -15.06 -6.88 27.58
C GLU A 164 -16.33 -7.63 28.03
N HIS A 165 -17.42 -7.53 27.26
CA HIS A 165 -18.70 -8.13 27.59
C HIS A 165 -18.98 -9.43 26.82
N ILE A 166 -18.12 -9.81 25.87
CA ILE A 166 -18.33 -11.03 25.06
C ILE A 166 -18.44 -12.29 25.93
N CYS A 167 -17.62 -12.40 26.99
CA CYS A 167 -17.63 -13.55 27.90
C CYS A 167 -18.89 -13.65 28.76
N ARG A 168 -19.72 -12.60 28.81
CA ARG A 168 -20.99 -12.59 29.55
C ARG A 168 -22.19 -12.99 28.71
N LEU A 169 -22.02 -13.16 27.40
CA LEU A 169 -23.09 -13.58 26.51
C LEU A 169 -23.48 -15.02 26.82
N GLU A 170 -24.78 -15.27 27.01
CA GLU A 170 -25.35 -16.61 27.27
C GLU A 170 -25.39 -17.46 25.98
N ILE A 171 -24.22 -17.68 25.38
CA ILE A 171 -24.00 -18.46 24.16
C ILE A 171 -22.88 -19.47 24.38
N ALA A 172 -22.74 -20.46 23.49
CA ALA A 172 -21.68 -21.45 23.59
C ALA A 172 -20.28 -20.80 23.62
N CYS A 173 -19.37 -21.34 24.44
CA CYS A 173 -18.01 -20.80 24.61
C CYS A 173 -17.25 -20.66 23.28
N CYS A 174 -17.40 -21.62 22.37
CA CYS A 174 -16.78 -21.55 21.06
C CYS A 174 -17.23 -20.32 20.23
N LEU A 175 -18.46 -19.85 20.41
CA LEU A 175 -18.94 -18.62 19.77
C LEU A 175 -18.40 -17.36 20.46
N GLN A 176 -18.19 -17.41 21.78
CA GLN A 176 -17.50 -16.32 22.49
C GLN A 176 -16.06 -16.20 22.01
N ASP A 177 -15.36 -17.32 21.83
CA ASP A 177 -14.00 -17.36 21.29
C ASP A 177 -13.95 -16.82 19.86
N ASP A 178 -14.88 -17.24 19.01
CA ASP A 178 -15.03 -16.70 17.64
C ASP A 178 -15.24 -15.19 17.68
N LEU A 179 -16.16 -14.68 18.52
CA LEU A 179 -16.42 -13.26 18.65
C LEU A 179 -15.19 -12.47 19.13
N ALA A 180 -14.39 -13.06 20.02
CA ALA A 180 -13.19 -12.44 20.57
C ALA A 180 -12.06 -12.30 19.53
N GLN A 181 -12.02 -13.16 18.51
CA GLN A 181 -11.09 -13.05 17.39
C GLN A 181 -11.49 -11.88 16.48
N ARG A 182 -10.53 -11.02 16.09
CA ARG A 182 -10.75 -9.94 15.12
C ARG A 182 -10.20 -10.31 13.76
N SER A 183 -10.81 -9.73 12.72
CA SER A 183 -10.22 -9.77 11.39
C SER A 183 -8.82 -9.14 11.43
N SER A 184 -7.88 -9.75 10.71
CA SER A 184 -6.49 -9.30 10.67
C SER A 184 -5.89 -9.54 9.30
N ILE A 185 -5.47 -8.47 8.63
CA ILE A 185 -4.83 -8.56 7.32
C ILE A 185 -3.58 -9.45 7.34
N HIS A 186 -2.84 -9.48 8.45
CA HIS A 186 -1.68 -10.34 8.61
C HIS A 186 -2.06 -11.83 8.63
N ALA A 187 -3.16 -12.18 9.29
CA ALA A 187 -3.67 -13.55 9.29
C ALA A 187 -4.13 -13.97 7.89
N ASP A 188 -4.81 -13.07 7.17
CA ASP A 188 -5.23 -13.31 5.80
C ASP A 188 -4.04 -13.46 4.84
N LEU A 189 -3.01 -12.60 4.95
CA LEU A 189 -1.80 -12.70 4.14
C LEU A 189 -1.06 -14.02 4.39
N ARG A 190 -0.98 -14.49 5.64
CA ARG A 190 -0.41 -15.81 5.95
C ARG A 190 -1.23 -16.93 5.28
N ARG A 191 -2.57 -16.88 5.40
CA ARG A 191 -3.48 -17.85 4.78
C ARG A 191 -3.39 -17.86 3.25
N ILE A 192 -3.25 -16.69 2.62
CA ILE A 192 -3.04 -16.59 1.16
C ILE A 192 -1.67 -17.16 0.79
N SER A 193 -0.60 -16.79 1.53
CA SER A 193 0.76 -17.26 1.24
C SER A 193 0.88 -18.78 1.32
N GLN A 194 0.29 -19.41 2.34
CA GLN A 194 0.25 -20.87 2.48
C GLN A 194 -0.47 -21.55 1.31
N ARG A 195 -1.61 -21.00 0.88
CA ARG A 195 -2.34 -21.53 -0.29
C ARG A 195 -1.53 -21.42 -1.58
N VAL A 196 -0.78 -20.32 -1.75
CA VAL A 196 0.09 -20.12 -2.90
C VAL A 196 1.24 -21.13 -2.87
N GLU A 197 1.89 -21.30 -1.71
CA GLU A 197 2.97 -22.28 -1.53
C GLU A 197 2.53 -23.70 -1.87
N GLN A 198 1.40 -24.13 -1.31
CA GLN A 198 0.84 -25.46 -1.57
C GLN A 198 0.59 -25.67 -3.07
N LYS A 199 -0.02 -24.69 -3.74
CA LYS A 199 -0.31 -24.79 -5.18
C LYS A 199 0.96 -24.85 -6.03
N LEU A 200 2.03 -24.16 -5.63
CA LEU A 200 3.32 -24.23 -6.32
C LEU A 200 3.97 -25.61 -6.18
N LEU A 201 3.87 -26.22 -4.99
CA LEU A 201 4.35 -27.59 -4.75
C LEU A 201 3.58 -28.60 -5.60
N GLU A 202 2.24 -28.53 -5.59
CA GLU A 202 1.37 -29.39 -6.39
C GLU A 202 1.71 -29.30 -7.90
N ASN A 203 1.91 -28.09 -8.43
CA ASN A 203 2.28 -27.91 -9.84
C ASN A 203 3.67 -28.52 -10.16
N ARG A 204 4.63 -28.40 -9.24
CA ARG A 204 5.98 -28.97 -9.41
C ARG A 204 5.96 -30.49 -9.41
N GLU A 205 5.13 -31.11 -8.58
CA GLU A 205 4.94 -32.56 -8.56
C GLU A 205 4.29 -33.06 -9.84
N GLN A 206 3.31 -32.34 -10.38
CA GLN A 206 2.66 -32.69 -11.65
C GLN A 206 3.62 -32.60 -12.85
N GLN A 207 4.53 -31.63 -12.86
CA GLN A 207 5.49 -31.47 -13.94
C GLN A 207 6.65 -32.48 -13.91
N ASN A 208 6.85 -33.15 -12.77
CA ASN A 208 7.86 -34.19 -12.58
C ASN A 208 7.30 -35.63 -12.77
N ARG A 209 6.01 -35.76 -13.09
CA ARG A 209 5.35 -37.03 -13.45
C ARG A 209 5.21 -37.14 -14.97
#